data_AF-A0A7I8EP81-F1
#
_entry.id   AF-A0A7I8EP81-F1
#
_cell.length_a   1.000
_cell.length_b   1.000
_cell.length_c   1.000
_cell.angle_alpha   90.00
_cell.angle_beta   90.00
_cell.angle_gamma   90.00
#
_symmetry.space_group_name_H-M   'P 1'
#
loop_
_entity.id
_entity.type
_entity.pdbx_description
1 polymer ?
#
loop_
_entity_poly.entity_id
_entity_poly.type
_entity_poly.pdbx_seq_one_letter_code
_entity_poly.pdbx_strand_id
1 'polypeptide(L)'
;MNREKHTPPRRQFIHPMSTFYDNMPVSSPDTAEPLAPSQRLAEEQADWVQPDVFAGPTPSPWTSAQVELDLSAWQVRPSEMPSQAEQDSGRLQVASPQTTKHHLAQKPKRRASRKSRKKRVPVWLVVCSVITIFVVVLTQGNGTIGAWSADEFRAIAGPVAAAQVEAWYLNVQNKANQLQYQLGLKHITAPSQLTSRVVKSVPPPVRATMKPMPLPPMKTVVSPALSGEGVWNVLEQASGSYNYLPMDASAFIRPDPNYPYAIVTLLQLDTRFSRLHIVAGTQEPGGPLNAYGTGSIAKADQAGNTLLATLNGGFKYADGAYGLMTDGKVYVPPQPTAATIAITRSGKLIIGSWGVDPQLNSNNQDLVAWRQNASLLINNGVINPLTKDGAAWGGTILNSQYTWRSGLGITAQGNLVYAAGNALLPETLGIALHAAGAVMAMETDINPFWTRAFLYQRNSHGTLTINKLNTQMQGTGYEYLNADQRDFFYLTRYTPTSTTTTRTHTSSGTHS
;
A
#
# COMPACT_ATOMS: atom_id res chain seq x y z
N MET A 1 -38.04 45.77 37.77
CA MET A 1 -38.90 44.73 38.38
C MET A 1 -38.18 43.38 38.19
N ASN A 2 -37.77 42.57 39.17
CA ASN A 2 -38.26 42.31 40.55
C ASN A 2 -39.77 41.94 40.56
N ARG A 3 -40.29 40.89 41.22
CA ARG A 3 -39.77 39.84 42.15
C ARG A 3 -40.94 38.81 42.37
N GLU A 4 -40.89 37.61 42.99
CA GLU A 4 -39.94 36.82 43.83
C GLU A 4 -40.48 35.36 44.03
N LYS A 5 -39.80 34.53 44.85
CA LYS A 5 -40.33 33.41 45.71
C LYS A 5 -40.76 32.07 45.06
N HIS A 6 -40.70 30.92 45.75
CA HIS A 6 -40.54 30.63 47.20
C HIS A 6 -39.58 29.43 47.53
N THR A 7 -39.16 29.35 48.80
CA THR A 7 -38.55 28.20 49.54
C THR A 7 -39.02 28.28 51.01
N PRO A 8 -38.96 27.24 51.89
CA PRO A 8 -37.74 26.74 52.62
C PRO A 8 -37.88 25.23 53.07
N PRO A 9 -37.39 24.66 54.23
CA PRO A 9 -36.35 25.02 55.23
C PRO A 9 -35.38 23.90 55.80
N ARG A 10 -34.12 24.30 56.11
CA ARG A 10 -33.22 24.02 57.30
C ARG A 10 -33.14 22.67 58.08
N ARG A 11 -31.89 22.24 58.40
CA ARG A 11 -31.12 22.27 59.71
C ARG A 11 -29.66 21.74 59.47
N GLN A 12 -28.51 22.22 60.00
CA GLN A 12 -27.95 22.52 61.37
C GLN A 12 -27.53 21.25 62.17
N PHE A 13 -26.34 21.07 62.84
CA PHE A 13 -25.26 21.90 63.47
C PHE A 13 -23.88 21.12 63.51
N ILE A 14 -22.64 21.69 63.41
CA ILE A 14 -21.65 22.23 64.43
C ILE A 14 -21.03 21.21 65.46
N HIS A 15 -19.71 21.09 65.78
CA HIS A 15 -18.43 21.62 65.19
C HIS A 15 -17.08 20.79 65.33
N PRO A 16 -16.20 20.84 66.40
CA PRO A 16 -14.72 20.99 66.17
C PRO A 16 -13.64 20.25 67.03
N MET A 17 -12.37 20.25 66.53
CA MET A 17 -11.03 20.21 67.24
C MET A 17 -10.65 18.93 68.07
N SER A 18 -9.39 18.58 68.41
CA SER A 18 -8.07 19.28 68.42
C SER A 18 -6.80 18.38 68.24
N THR A 19 -5.73 19.00 67.73
CA THR A 19 -4.25 18.73 67.71
C THR A 19 -3.53 17.94 68.84
N PHE A 20 -2.34 17.32 68.56
CA PHE A 20 -0.98 17.71 69.05
C PHE A 20 0.18 16.70 68.64
N TYR A 21 1.32 17.20 68.11
CA TYR A 21 2.78 16.87 68.35
C TYR A 21 3.33 15.40 68.47
N ASP A 22 4.58 15.00 68.12
CA ASP A 22 5.71 15.60 67.35
C ASP A 22 6.86 14.57 67.00
N ASN A 23 7.82 14.96 66.13
CA ASN A 23 9.25 14.53 65.96
C ASN A 23 9.76 13.04 65.90
N MET A 24 10.28 12.63 64.71
CA MET A 24 11.73 12.38 64.34
C MET A 24 12.68 11.47 65.21
N PRO A 25 13.82 10.94 64.68
CA PRO A 25 14.08 9.96 63.59
C PRO A 25 15.15 8.86 63.98
N VAL A 26 15.87 8.23 63.00
CA VAL A 26 17.28 7.67 63.04
C VAL A 26 17.54 6.19 62.57
N SER A 27 18.60 6.02 61.76
CA SER A 27 19.52 4.86 61.45
C SER A 27 19.05 3.50 60.86
N SER A 28 19.79 3.07 59.82
CA SER A 28 20.15 1.66 59.51
C SER A 28 21.48 1.28 60.21
N PRO A 29 21.93 -0.01 60.31
CA PRO A 29 22.59 -0.69 59.16
C PRO A 29 22.57 -2.25 59.11
N ASP A 30 23.18 -2.79 58.05
CA ASP A 30 23.95 -4.04 57.88
C ASP A 30 23.41 -5.50 57.99
N THR A 31 23.63 -6.21 56.86
CA THR A 31 24.10 -7.60 56.64
C THR A 31 23.55 -8.82 57.40
N ALA A 32 23.01 -9.80 56.64
CA ALA A 32 23.40 -11.21 56.72
C ALA A 32 22.89 -12.04 55.51
N GLU A 33 23.80 -12.74 54.82
CA GLU A 33 23.54 -14.05 54.17
C GLU A 33 23.81 -15.16 55.23
N PRO A 34 23.43 -16.46 55.09
CA PRO A 34 23.73 -17.28 53.91
C PRO A 34 22.81 -18.52 53.64
N LEU A 35 23.31 -19.42 52.77
CA LEU A 35 23.04 -20.87 52.63
C LEU A 35 21.75 -21.36 51.93
N ALA A 36 22.00 -22.15 50.89
CA ALA A 36 21.09 -23.18 50.38
C ALA A 36 21.54 -24.58 50.87
N PRO A 37 20.63 -25.57 50.91
CA PRO A 37 20.99 -26.98 50.77
C PRO A 37 20.38 -27.60 49.48
N SER A 38 20.95 -28.72 49.04
CA SER A 38 20.60 -29.38 47.78
C SER A 38 20.07 -30.80 47.97
N GLN A 39 19.46 -31.34 46.91
CA GLN A 39 19.18 -32.76 46.64
C GLN A 39 18.28 -33.57 47.61
N ARG A 40 17.09 -33.93 47.09
CA ARG A 40 16.55 -35.30 46.90
C ARG A 40 15.66 -35.20 45.64
N LEU A 41 15.74 -36.09 44.63
CA LEU A 41 15.21 -37.48 44.60
C LEU A 41 13.73 -37.55 45.04
N ALA A 42 12.79 -38.14 44.32
CA ALA A 42 12.69 -38.63 42.93
C ALA A 42 11.18 -38.87 42.67
N GLU A 43 10.80 -39.51 41.55
CA GLU A 43 9.48 -40.15 41.34
C GLU A 43 8.21 -39.27 41.44
N GLU A 44 7.73 -38.78 40.29
CA GLU A 44 6.42 -39.22 39.74
C GLU A 44 6.33 -38.88 38.24
N GLN A 45 5.74 -39.77 37.43
CA GLN A 45 5.80 -39.69 35.96
C GLN A 45 4.53 -40.26 35.28
N ALA A 46 3.40 -39.58 35.45
CA ALA A 46 2.14 -39.70 34.70
C ALA A 46 1.26 -38.48 35.06
N ASP A 47 0.36 -37.93 34.24
CA ASP A 47 0.08 -38.10 32.81
C ASP A 47 -0.16 -36.71 32.19
N TRP A 48 0.37 -36.44 30.99
CA TRP A 48 0.00 -35.27 30.20
C TRP A 48 -0.10 -35.63 28.72
N VAL A 49 -1.32 -35.93 28.28
CA VAL A 49 -1.66 -36.14 26.86
C VAL A 49 -1.42 -34.85 26.08
N GLN A 50 -0.55 -34.91 25.06
CA GLN A 50 -0.45 -33.87 24.04
C GLN A 50 -1.26 -34.28 22.80
N PRO A 51 -2.01 -33.36 22.16
CA PRO A 51 -2.59 -33.60 20.84
C PRO A 51 -1.51 -33.54 19.75
N ASP A 52 -1.63 -34.39 18.74
CA ASP A 52 -0.53 -34.72 17.82
C ASP A 52 0.00 -33.55 16.97
N VAL A 53 1.33 -33.50 16.86
CA VAL A 53 2.03 -32.77 15.80
C VAL A 53 2.05 -33.65 14.54
N PHE A 54 1.29 -33.28 13.51
CA PHE A 54 1.33 -33.99 12.23
C PHE A 54 2.73 -33.94 11.61
N ALA A 55 3.37 -35.11 11.53
CA ALA A 55 4.64 -35.27 10.83
C ALA A 55 4.45 -35.05 9.32
N GLY A 56 5.26 -34.16 8.74
CA GLY A 56 5.32 -34.00 7.29
C GLY A 56 5.99 -35.21 6.62
N PRO A 57 5.57 -35.61 5.42
CA PRO A 57 6.20 -36.72 4.69
C PRO A 57 7.64 -36.37 4.29
N THR A 58 8.53 -37.34 4.40
CA THR A 58 9.93 -37.23 3.96
C THR A 58 10.03 -37.12 2.42
N PRO A 59 11.01 -36.37 1.88
CA PRO A 59 11.14 -36.18 0.45
C PRO A 59 11.64 -37.45 -0.26
N SER A 60 10.88 -37.92 -1.25
CA SER A 60 11.31 -38.97 -2.18
C SER A 60 12.19 -38.37 -3.30
N PRO A 61 13.32 -38.99 -3.68
CA PRO A 61 14.11 -38.54 -4.81
C PRO A 61 13.39 -38.85 -6.13
N TRP A 62 13.20 -37.82 -6.97
CA TRP A 62 12.67 -37.99 -8.33
C TRP A 62 13.76 -37.71 -9.37
N THR A 63 13.94 -38.66 -10.28
CA THR A 63 14.89 -38.61 -11.38
C THR A 63 14.47 -37.62 -12.47
N SER A 64 15.46 -37.01 -13.12
CA SER A 64 15.25 -36.07 -14.23
C SER A 64 14.62 -36.78 -15.43
N ALA A 65 13.34 -36.49 -15.71
CA ALA A 65 12.70 -36.78 -16.98
C ALA A 65 12.63 -35.51 -17.82
N GLN A 66 13.26 -35.52 -19.01
CA GLN A 66 13.15 -34.42 -19.96
C GLN A 66 11.77 -34.45 -20.62
N VAL A 67 11.02 -33.35 -20.54
CA VAL A 67 9.81 -33.14 -21.34
C VAL A 67 10.19 -32.22 -22.49
N GLU A 68 10.19 -32.76 -23.70
CA GLU A 68 10.47 -32.01 -24.92
C GLU A 68 9.24 -31.15 -25.29
N LEU A 69 9.41 -29.84 -25.31
CA LEU A 69 8.33 -28.89 -25.62
C LEU A 69 8.24 -28.66 -27.14
N ASP A 70 7.18 -29.19 -27.75
CA ASP A 70 6.84 -28.91 -29.14
C ASP A 70 6.48 -27.42 -29.32
N LEU A 71 7.31 -26.70 -30.08
CA LEU A 71 7.18 -25.27 -30.37
C LEU A 71 6.52 -24.97 -31.72
N SER A 72 5.96 -25.97 -32.41
CA SER A 72 5.44 -25.83 -33.78
C SER A 72 4.19 -24.93 -33.93
N ALA A 73 3.50 -24.60 -32.82
CA ALA A 73 2.18 -23.97 -32.85
C ALA A 73 2.14 -22.44 -33.07
N TRP A 74 3.27 -21.72 -33.10
CA TRP A 74 3.30 -20.23 -33.06
C TRP A 74 4.08 -19.55 -34.21
N GLN A 75 4.05 -20.10 -35.43
CA GLN A 75 4.61 -19.42 -36.61
C GLN A 75 3.57 -18.55 -37.34
N VAL A 76 3.44 -17.29 -36.93
CA VAL A 76 2.72 -16.25 -37.69
C VAL A 76 3.61 -15.77 -38.85
N ARG A 77 3.08 -15.80 -40.08
CA ARG A 77 3.83 -15.42 -41.30
C ARG A 77 3.94 -13.91 -41.45
N PRO A 78 5.08 -13.37 -41.94
CA PRO A 78 5.17 -11.98 -42.39
C PRO A 78 4.26 -11.73 -43.61
N SER A 79 3.64 -10.56 -43.68
CA SER A 79 2.85 -10.11 -44.83
C SER A 79 3.71 -9.26 -45.78
N GLU A 80 4.18 -9.85 -46.87
CA GLU A 80 4.89 -9.12 -47.93
C GLU A 80 3.90 -8.38 -48.85
N MET A 81 4.28 -7.18 -49.33
CA MET A 81 3.55 -6.49 -50.40
C MET A 81 4.11 -6.91 -51.77
N PRO A 82 3.29 -7.38 -52.72
CA PRO A 82 3.78 -7.75 -54.05
C PRO A 82 4.10 -6.52 -54.92
N SER A 83 5.29 -6.52 -55.52
CA SER A 83 5.66 -5.64 -56.63
C SER A 83 5.19 -6.20 -57.98
N GLN A 84 5.19 -5.37 -59.03
CA GLN A 84 4.54 -5.69 -60.32
C GLN A 84 5.42 -6.47 -61.30
N ALA A 85 4.90 -7.60 -61.80
CA ALA A 85 5.17 -8.28 -63.07
C ALA A 85 4.29 -9.55 -63.11
N GLU A 86 3.73 -10.05 -64.21
CA GLU A 86 3.62 -9.59 -65.60
C GLU A 86 2.52 -10.44 -66.29
N GLN A 87 1.57 -9.85 -67.03
CA GLN A 87 0.80 -10.58 -68.06
C GLN A 87 0.14 -9.65 -69.09
N ASP A 88 0.12 -10.14 -70.34
CA ASP A 88 -0.09 -9.37 -71.56
C ASP A 88 -1.55 -9.39 -72.08
N SER A 89 -1.79 -8.58 -73.13
CA SER A 89 -2.93 -8.50 -74.05
C SER A 89 -4.01 -7.44 -73.72
N GLY A 90 -4.26 -6.52 -74.67
CA GLY A 90 -5.23 -5.42 -74.47
C GLY A 90 -5.31 -4.28 -75.52
N ARG A 91 -4.42 -4.23 -76.53
CA ARG A 91 -4.55 -3.57 -77.86
C ARG A 91 -5.56 -2.39 -78.02
N LEU A 92 -5.05 -1.16 -78.25
CA LEU A 92 -5.49 -0.11 -79.22
C LEU A 92 -4.58 1.14 -79.03
N GLN A 93 -3.81 1.61 -80.03
CA GLN A 93 -4.11 2.71 -80.99
C GLN A 93 -4.35 4.11 -80.34
N VAL A 94 -3.78 5.25 -80.81
CA VAL A 94 -2.95 5.54 -82.01
C VAL A 94 -2.16 6.89 -81.89
N ALA A 95 -1.14 7.11 -82.74
CA ALA A 95 -0.48 8.39 -83.14
C ALA A 95 0.20 9.35 -82.12
N SER A 96 1.55 9.26 -82.01
CA SER A 96 2.58 10.11 -82.68
C SER A 96 2.19 11.48 -83.34
N PRO A 97 3.14 12.43 -83.58
CA PRO A 97 4.55 12.56 -83.13
C PRO A 97 5.06 14.03 -82.84
N GLN A 98 6.40 14.20 -82.77
CA GLN A 98 7.23 15.42 -82.99
C GLN A 98 7.21 16.51 -81.87
N THR A 99 8.35 16.84 -81.22
CA THR A 99 9.50 17.71 -81.65
C THR A 99 9.08 19.13 -82.05
N THR A 100 9.74 20.21 -81.62
CA THR A 100 11.18 20.49 -81.79
C THR A 100 11.73 21.49 -80.75
N LYS A 101 13.06 21.51 -80.51
CA LYS A 101 13.77 22.49 -79.65
C LYS A 101 13.99 23.82 -80.38
N HIS A 102 14.01 24.97 -79.69
CA HIS A 102 14.89 26.10 -80.07
C HIS A 102 15.19 27.06 -78.90
N HIS A 103 16.43 27.56 -78.83
CA HIS A 103 16.83 28.79 -78.12
C HIS A 103 16.44 30.02 -78.98
N LEU A 104 16.48 31.31 -78.58
CA LEU A 104 17.33 32.04 -77.61
C LEU A 104 16.76 33.47 -77.40
N ALA A 105 16.76 34.05 -76.19
CA ALA A 105 16.65 35.52 -75.96
C ALA A 105 16.92 35.91 -74.47
N GLN A 106 17.25 37.18 -74.16
CA GLN A 106 17.46 37.66 -72.79
C GLN A 106 16.59 38.87 -72.40
N LYS A 107 15.96 38.79 -71.20
CA LYS A 107 15.64 39.83 -70.19
C LYS A 107 14.99 41.16 -70.64
N PRO A 108 14.02 41.64 -69.85
CA PRO A 108 14.37 42.74 -68.93
C PRO A 108 14.02 42.47 -67.45
N LYS A 109 14.50 43.36 -66.56
CA LYS A 109 14.39 43.23 -65.09
C LYS A 109 13.00 43.68 -64.58
N ARG A 110 12.41 42.97 -63.61
CA ARG A 110 11.31 43.48 -62.75
C ARG A 110 11.75 43.56 -61.28
N ARG A 111 11.22 44.54 -60.54
CA ARG A 111 11.66 44.93 -59.19
C ARG A 111 11.38 43.83 -58.16
N ALA A 112 12.34 43.57 -57.26
CA ALA A 112 12.17 42.66 -56.14
C ALA A 112 11.27 43.29 -55.05
N SER A 113 10.09 42.72 -54.82
CA SER A 113 9.24 43.09 -53.68
C SER A 113 9.82 42.48 -52.39
N ARG A 114 10.28 43.34 -51.48
CA ARG A 114 10.94 42.94 -50.22
C ARG A 114 9.92 42.43 -49.19
N LYS A 115 9.30 41.28 -49.45
CA LYS A 115 8.37 40.63 -48.51
C LYS A 115 9.04 40.47 -47.13
N SER A 116 8.44 41.10 -46.12
CA SER A 116 8.92 41.04 -44.74
C SER A 116 9.00 39.59 -44.26
N ARG A 117 10.17 39.19 -43.74
CA ARG A 117 10.30 37.99 -42.91
C ARG A 117 9.57 38.24 -41.58
N LYS A 118 8.24 38.10 -41.57
CA LYS A 118 7.51 37.84 -40.32
C LYS A 118 8.21 36.67 -39.64
N LYS A 119 8.70 36.86 -38.41
CA LYS A 119 9.33 35.81 -37.61
C LYS A 119 8.27 34.76 -37.28
N ARG A 120 8.06 33.78 -38.19
CA ARG A 120 7.34 32.56 -37.87
C ARG A 120 8.17 31.87 -36.79
N VAL A 121 7.63 31.81 -35.57
CA VAL A 121 8.14 30.88 -34.56
C VAL A 121 8.10 29.50 -35.23
N PRO A 122 9.22 28.75 -35.29
CA PRO A 122 9.23 27.44 -35.92
C PRO A 122 8.19 26.58 -35.21
N VAL A 123 7.37 25.84 -35.97
CA VAL A 123 6.24 25.07 -35.42
C VAL A 123 6.71 24.13 -34.30
N TRP A 124 7.94 23.60 -34.41
CA TRP A 124 8.57 22.79 -33.38
C TRP A 124 8.75 23.52 -32.03
N LEU A 125 9.05 24.82 -31.99
CA LEU A 125 9.06 25.58 -30.72
C LEU A 125 7.64 25.79 -30.16
N VAL A 126 6.62 25.92 -31.00
CA VAL A 126 5.23 25.98 -30.53
C VAL A 126 4.82 24.62 -29.96
N VAL A 127 5.14 23.52 -30.65
CA VAL A 127 4.89 22.14 -30.19
C VAL A 127 5.65 21.85 -28.89
N CYS A 128 6.95 22.18 -28.80
CA CYS A 128 7.73 22.02 -27.57
C CYS A 128 7.18 22.88 -26.42
N SER A 129 6.77 24.13 -26.67
CA SER A 129 6.12 24.95 -25.64
C SER A 129 4.76 24.37 -25.22
N VAL A 130 3.95 23.84 -26.14
CA VAL A 130 2.68 23.18 -25.81
C VAL A 130 2.92 21.91 -25.00
N ILE A 131 3.86 21.05 -25.40
CA ILE A 131 4.27 19.86 -24.64
C ILE A 131 4.82 20.27 -23.26
N THR A 132 5.62 21.32 -23.17
CA THR A 132 6.19 21.80 -21.90
C THR A 132 5.11 22.37 -20.98
N ILE A 133 4.16 23.13 -21.51
CA ILE A 133 2.99 23.64 -20.76
C ILE A 133 2.09 22.48 -20.33
N PHE A 134 1.84 21.50 -21.19
CA PHE A 134 1.05 20.32 -20.87
C PHE A 134 1.71 19.46 -19.77
N VAL A 135 3.03 19.26 -19.86
CA VAL A 135 3.84 18.63 -18.80
C VAL A 135 3.80 19.47 -17.51
N VAL A 136 3.92 20.80 -17.57
CA VAL A 136 3.79 21.67 -16.39
C VAL A 136 2.39 21.58 -15.76
N VAL A 137 1.32 21.48 -16.56
CA VAL A 137 -0.06 21.28 -16.07
C VAL A 137 -0.22 19.90 -15.42
N LEU A 138 0.29 18.84 -16.05
CA LEU A 138 0.30 17.48 -15.48
C LEU A 138 1.09 17.38 -14.16
N THR A 139 2.05 18.28 -13.91
CA THR A 139 3.04 18.13 -12.84
C THR A 139 2.95 19.19 -11.73
N GLN A 140 2.28 20.31 -11.98
CA GLN A 140 1.73 21.19 -10.94
C GLN A 140 0.31 20.77 -10.54
N GLY A 141 -0.34 19.93 -11.35
CA GLY A 141 -1.65 19.31 -11.09
C GLY A 141 -1.64 18.23 -10.00
N ASN A 142 -0.99 18.47 -8.85
CA ASN A 142 -1.13 17.65 -7.63
C ASN A 142 -2.59 17.69 -7.16
N GLY A 143 -3.39 16.72 -7.63
CA GLY A 143 -4.84 16.72 -7.41
C GLY A 143 -5.57 15.83 -8.42
N THR A 144 -6.90 15.86 -8.35
CA THR A 144 -7.80 15.20 -9.30
C THR A 144 -7.56 15.64 -10.74
N ILE A 145 -7.15 16.90 -10.96
CA ILE A 145 -6.91 17.48 -12.29
C ILE A 145 -5.75 16.77 -13.01
N GLY A 146 -4.64 16.49 -12.33
CA GLY A 146 -3.50 15.79 -12.93
C GLY A 146 -3.84 14.34 -13.29
N ALA A 147 -4.55 13.64 -12.41
CA ALA A 147 -5.03 12.28 -12.66
C ALA A 147 -6.00 12.24 -13.86
N TRP A 148 -7.00 13.12 -13.88
CA TRP A 148 -7.95 13.24 -15.00
C TRP A 148 -7.26 13.62 -16.31
N SER A 149 -6.32 14.58 -16.30
CA SER A 149 -5.58 14.96 -17.51
C SER A 149 -4.69 13.83 -18.05
N ALA A 150 -4.16 12.95 -17.21
CA ALA A 150 -3.45 11.75 -17.65
C ALA A 150 -4.41 10.72 -18.26
N ASP A 151 -5.61 10.55 -17.71
CA ASP A 151 -6.64 9.65 -18.24
C ASP A 151 -7.23 10.14 -19.58
N GLU A 152 -7.52 11.43 -19.73
CA GLU A 152 -7.91 12.03 -21.01
C GLU A 152 -6.79 11.92 -22.07
N PHE A 153 -5.52 12.08 -21.66
CA PHE A 153 -4.40 11.89 -22.59
C PHE A 153 -4.27 10.43 -23.04
N ARG A 154 -4.55 9.44 -22.17
CA ARG A 154 -4.65 8.02 -22.54
C ARG A 154 -5.81 7.77 -23.52
N ALA A 155 -6.95 8.43 -23.33
CA ALA A 155 -8.10 8.33 -24.23
C ALA A 155 -7.83 8.93 -25.63
N ILE A 156 -7.08 10.04 -25.72
CA ILE A 156 -6.82 10.75 -26.98
C ILE A 156 -5.59 10.20 -27.72
N ALA A 157 -4.48 9.95 -27.01
CA ALA A 157 -3.21 9.52 -27.63
C ALA A 157 -3.02 7.99 -27.63
N GLY A 158 -3.88 7.25 -26.94
CA GLY A 158 -3.73 5.82 -26.68
C GLY A 158 -2.79 5.52 -25.50
N PRO A 159 -2.99 4.40 -24.79
CA PRO A 159 -2.29 4.09 -23.54
C PRO A 159 -0.76 3.95 -23.72
N VAL A 160 -0.30 3.45 -24.87
CA VAL A 160 1.14 3.28 -25.16
C VAL A 160 1.85 4.63 -25.29
N ALA A 161 1.28 5.58 -26.05
CA ALA A 161 1.89 6.90 -26.24
C ALA A 161 1.86 7.71 -24.94
N ALA A 162 0.76 7.64 -24.18
CA ALA A 162 0.65 8.25 -22.87
C ALA A 162 1.72 7.71 -21.90
N ALA A 163 1.85 6.38 -21.78
CA ALA A 163 2.85 5.75 -20.93
C ALA A 163 4.30 6.09 -21.37
N GLN A 164 4.57 6.29 -22.66
CA GLN A 164 5.89 6.74 -23.14
C GLN A 164 6.20 8.18 -22.72
N VAL A 165 5.26 9.11 -22.84
CA VAL A 165 5.43 10.51 -22.44
C VAL A 165 5.60 10.64 -20.92
N GLU A 166 4.78 9.91 -20.16
CA GLU A 166 4.81 9.89 -18.70
C GLU A 166 6.08 9.20 -18.16
N ALA A 167 6.54 8.10 -18.78
CA ALA A 167 7.82 7.46 -18.46
C ALA A 167 9.03 8.34 -18.81
N TRP A 168 9.00 9.07 -19.93
CA TRP A 168 10.02 10.07 -20.26
C TRP A 168 10.08 11.18 -19.20
N TYR A 169 8.91 11.70 -18.79
CA TYR A 169 8.84 12.72 -17.75
C TYR A 169 9.40 12.22 -16.41
N LEU A 170 8.98 11.04 -15.94
CA LEU A 170 9.49 10.45 -14.70
C LEU A 170 11.01 10.24 -14.78
N ASN A 171 11.55 9.79 -15.91
CA ASN A 171 12.99 9.63 -16.10
C ASN A 171 13.75 10.96 -15.99
N VAL A 172 13.21 12.05 -16.60
CA VAL A 172 13.75 13.41 -16.46
C VAL A 172 13.66 13.91 -15.01
N GLN A 173 12.53 13.71 -14.34
CA GLN A 173 12.33 14.11 -12.95
C GLN A 173 13.27 13.36 -11.98
N ASN A 174 13.47 12.05 -12.20
CA ASN A 174 14.40 11.25 -11.41
C ASN A 174 15.86 11.65 -11.64
N LYS A 175 16.28 11.92 -12.88
CA LYS A 175 17.62 12.47 -13.18
C LYS A 175 17.83 13.85 -12.55
N ALA A 176 16.82 14.71 -12.56
CA ALA A 176 16.89 16.01 -11.88
C ALA A 176 17.04 15.86 -10.36
N ASN A 177 16.28 14.95 -9.73
CA ASN A 177 16.41 14.62 -8.31
C ASN A 177 17.81 14.05 -7.98
N GLN A 178 18.34 13.17 -8.82
CA GLN A 178 19.65 12.55 -8.64
C GLN A 178 20.78 13.58 -8.77
N LEU A 179 20.70 14.47 -9.76
CA LEU A 179 21.65 15.58 -9.93
C LEU A 179 21.58 16.57 -8.77
N GLN A 180 20.37 16.96 -8.31
CA GLN A 180 20.21 17.81 -7.14
C GLN A 180 20.81 17.17 -5.87
N TYR A 181 20.68 15.86 -5.71
CA TYR A 181 21.32 15.13 -4.60
C TYR A 181 22.85 15.10 -4.72
N GLN A 182 23.39 14.76 -5.91
CA GLN A 182 24.83 14.76 -6.17
C GLN A 182 25.49 16.14 -6.01
N LEU A 183 24.76 17.22 -6.32
CA LEU A 183 25.19 18.60 -6.10
C LEU A 183 24.97 19.10 -4.66
N GLY A 184 24.48 18.25 -3.74
CA GLY A 184 24.20 18.60 -2.35
C GLY A 184 22.97 19.51 -2.13
N LEU A 185 22.26 19.87 -3.20
CA LEU A 185 21.09 20.77 -3.18
C LEU A 185 19.83 20.11 -2.61
N LYS A 186 19.77 18.77 -2.59
CA LYS A 186 18.67 17.99 -2.02
C LYS A 186 19.12 17.28 -0.73
N HIS A 187 19.00 17.97 0.40
CA HIS A 187 19.20 17.36 1.71
C HIS A 187 18.13 16.29 1.99
N ILE A 188 18.56 15.11 2.43
CA ILE A 188 17.67 14.02 2.83
C ILE A 188 17.56 14.06 4.35
N THR A 189 16.42 14.50 4.86
CA THR A 189 16.07 14.38 6.29
C THR A 189 15.26 13.11 6.51
N ALA A 190 15.20 12.63 7.76
CA ALA A 190 14.12 11.74 8.16
C ALA A 190 12.75 12.39 7.84
N PRO A 191 11.73 11.63 7.43
CA PRO A 191 10.39 12.17 7.27
C PRO A 191 9.86 12.62 8.63
N SER A 192 9.03 13.67 8.66
CA SER A 192 8.31 14.07 9.88
C SER A 192 7.39 12.93 10.30
N GLN A 193 7.84 12.14 11.27
CA GLN A 193 7.06 11.04 11.83
C GLN A 193 5.75 11.58 12.41
N LEU A 194 4.71 10.75 12.37
CA LEU A 194 3.47 11.01 13.12
C LEU A 194 3.83 11.34 14.56
N THR A 195 3.37 12.49 15.06
CA THR A 195 3.77 13.06 16.35
C THR A 195 3.27 12.20 17.49
N SER A 196 4.01 11.12 17.74
CA SER A 196 3.82 10.21 18.85
C SER A 196 4.20 10.99 20.09
N ARG A 197 3.21 11.35 20.91
CA ARG A 197 3.49 11.76 22.28
C ARG A 197 4.30 10.63 22.89
N VAL A 198 5.48 10.92 23.44
CA VAL A 198 6.34 9.87 24.00
C VAL A 198 5.62 9.28 25.22
N VAL A 199 4.93 8.16 24.99
CA VAL A 199 4.35 7.33 26.03
C VAL A 199 5.52 6.83 26.85
N LYS A 200 5.76 7.46 28.02
CA LYS A 200 6.60 6.86 29.06
C LYS A 200 6.15 5.42 29.20
N SER A 201 7.05 4.47 29.08
CA SER A 201 6.72 3.04 29.07
C SER A 201 6.08 2.64 30.40
N VAL A 202 4.75 2.74 30.47
CA VAL A 202 3.96 2.22 31.57
C VAL A 202 4.19 0.71 31.56
N PRO A 203 4.59 0.10 32.68
CA PRO A 203 4.82 -1.33 32.73
C PRO A 203 3.57 -2.08 32.23
N PRO A 204 3.72 -3.14 31.41
CA PRO A 204 2.59 -3.98 31.04
C PRO A 204 1.93 -4.50 32.32
N PRO A 205 0.59 -4.60 32.40
CA PRO A 205 -0.06 -5.03 33.62
C PRO A 205 0.45 -6.39 34.09
N VAL A 206 0.43 -6.59 35.40
CA VAL A 206 0.78 -7.86 36.09
C VAL A 206 -0.09 -9.06 35.63
N ARG A 207 -1.08 -8.83 34.75
CA ARG A 207 -1.95 -9.84 34.11
C ARG A 207 -2.18 -9.59 32.60
N ALA A 208 -1.16 -9.16 31.86
CA ALA A 208 -1.24 -9.13 30.39
C ALA A 208 -1.33 -10.57 29.83
N THR A 209 -2.46 -10.95 29.23
CA THR A 209 -2.74 -12.32 28.75
C THR A 209 -2.24 -12.62 27.33
N MET A 210 -1.77 -11.60 26.60
CA MET A 210 -1.28 -11.72 25.23
C MET A 210 0.09 -11.04 25.10
N LYS A 211 0.96 -11.60 24.25
CA LYS A 211 2.25 -10.96 23.90
C LYS A 211 2.00 -9.74 22.99
N PRO A 212 2.75 -8.63 23.15
CA PRO A 212 2.75 -7.50 22.21
C PRO A 212 3.00 -7.93 20.76
N MET A 213 2.53 -7.13 19.81
CA MET A 213 2.87 -7.29 18.40
C MET A 213 4.40 -7.21 18.23
N PRO A 214 5.06 -8.16 17.54
CA PRO A 214 6.48 -8.08 17.25
C PRO A 214 6.82 -6.85 16.38
N LEU A 215 7.73 -6.01 16.85
CA LEU A 215 8.24 -4.83 16.16
C LEU A 215 9.78 -4.84 16.14
N PRO A 216 10.41 -5.83 15.47
CA PRO A 216 11.86 -5.90 15.37
C PRO A 216 12.41 -4.71 14.57
N PRO A 217 13.55 -4.10 14.97
CA PRO A 217 14.17 -3.04 14.20
C PRO A 217 14.64 -3.57 12.84
N MET A 218 14.35 -2.82 11.78
CA MET A 218 14.70 -3.18 10.41
C MET A 218 16.17 -2.87 10.13
N LYS A 219 16.88 -3.79 9.47
CA LYS A 219 18.25 -3.54 9.02
C LYS A 219 18.25 -2.50 7.90
N THR A 220 18.90 -1.36 8.11
CA THR A 220 19.02 -0.29 7.10
C THR A 220 19.83 -0.75 5.88
N VAL A 221 19.34 -0.44 4.68
CA VAL A 221 20.02 -0.78 3.41
C VAL A 221 21.06 0.30 3.04
N VAL A 222 20.74 1.57 3.32
CA VAL A 222 21.60 2.72 3.03
C VAL A 222 22.38 3.15 4.28
N SER A 223 23.66 3.49 4.09
CA SER A 223 24.57 3.94 5.17
C SER A 223 25.16 5.33 4.86
N PRO A 224 25.39 6.20 5.87
CA PRO A 224 24.94 6.05 7.26
C PRO A 224 23.41 6.16 7.36
N ALA A 225 22.82 5.55 8.39
CA ALA A 225 21.39 5.60 8.67
C ALA A 225 20.93 7.03 9.00
N LEU A 226 19.69 7.37 8.65
CA LEU A 226 19.02 8.59 9.13
C LEU A 226 18.54 8.39 10.58
N SER A 227 18.33 9.49 11.31
CA SER A 227 17.80 9.43 12.67
C SER A 227 16.43 8.76 12.71
N GLY A 228 16.30 7.66 13.47
CA GLY A 228 15.08 6.84 13.55
C GLY A 228 14.82 5.92 12.35
N GLU A 229 15.74 5.81 11.38
CA GLU A 229 15.59 4.88 10.26
C GLU A 229 15.63 3.42 10.74
N GLY A 230 14.72 2.59 10.23
CA GLY A 230 14.57 1.20 10.65
C GLY A 230 13.89 1.00 12.01
N VAL A 231 13.60 2.07 12.76
CA VAL A 231 13.00 1.99 14.12
C VAL A 231 11.48 2.16 14.06
N TRP A 232 10.75 1.28 14.76
CA TRP A 232 9.30 1.35 14.90
C TRP A 232 8.88 2.30 16.02
N ASN A 233 7.88 3.14 15.71
CA ASN A 233 7.25 4.07 16.63
C ASN A 233 5.80 3.60 16.83
N VAL A 234 5.47 3.16 18.04
CA VAL A 234 4.10 2.78 18.42
C VAL A 234 3.19 4.00 18.30
N LEU A 235 2.02 3.83 17.69
CA LEU A 235 1.04 4.89 17.49
C LEU A 235 0.00 4.88 18.61
N GLU A 236 -0.48 6.05 19.04
CA GLU A 236 -1.50 6.20 20.09
C GLU A 236 -2.93 5.88 19.61
N GLN A 237 -3.10 4.91 18.70
CA GLN A 237 -4.41 4.48 18.17
C GLN A 237 -4.94 3.20 18.83
N ALA A 238 -4.17 2.59 19.74
CA ALA A 238 -4.58 1.42 20.50
C ALA A 238 -5.79 1.69 21.41
N SER A 239 -6.68 0.70 21.53
CA SER A 239 -7.84 0.78 22.44
C SER A 239 -7.42 0.64 23.90
N GLY A 240 -7.81 1.61 24.74
CA GLY A 240 -7.48 1.64 26.17
C GLY A 240 -7.98 0.44 26.99
N SER A 241 -8.85 -0.42 26.43
CA SER A 241 -9.26 -1.68 27.05
C SER A 241 -8.16 -2.74 27.07
N TYR A 242 -7.16 -2.67 26.19
CA TYR A 242 -6.01 -3.58 26.15
C TYR A 242 -4.72 -2.87 26.53
N ASN A 243 -4.61 -2.55 27.82
CA ASN A 243 -3.43 -1.97 28.49
C ASN A 243 -2.09 -2.37 27.84
N TYR A 244 -1.55 -1.50 26.99
CA TYR A 244 -0.22 -1.56 26.39
C TYR A 244 0.06 -2.71 25.42
N LEU A 245 -0.94 -3.15 24.65
CA LEU A 245 -0.71 -3.86 23.38
C LEU A 245 -0.77 -2.85 22.22
N PRO A 246 0.34 -2.60 21.50
CA PRO A 246 0.32 -1.68 20.36
C PRO A 246 -0.49 -2.29 19.22
N MET A 247 -1.60 -1.63 18.85
CA MET A 247 -2.43 -2.06 17.73
C MET A 247 -1.81 -1.69 16.38
N ASP A 248 -0.98 -0.65 16.35
CA ASP A 248 -0.33 -0.12 15.16
C ASP A 248 1.01 0.56 15.50
N ALA A 249 1.92 0.56 14.53
CA ALA A 249 3.21 1.22 14.61
C ALA A 249 3.66 1.71 13.23
N SER A 250 4.41 2.82 13.20
CA SER A 250 4.99 3.37 11.97
C SER A 250 6.51 3.45 12.01
N ALA A 251 7.14 3.25 10.85
CA ALA A 251 8.58 3.33 10.67
C ALA A 251 8.91 3.90 9.28
N PHE A 252 10.18 4.12 8.99
CA PHE A 252 10.65 4.39 7.64
C PHE A 252 12.00 3.74 7.37
N ILE A 253 12.28 3.48 6.09
CA ILE A 253 13.56 2.96 5.59
C ILE A 253 13.83 3.48 4.18
N ARG A 254 15.11 3.64 3.83
CA ARG A 254 15.56 3.78 2.44
C ARG A 254 15.93 2.39 1.90
N PRO A 255 15.21 1.85 0.91
CA PRO A 255 15.47 0.51 0.36
C PRO A 255 16.54 0.49 -0.73
N ASP A 256 16.94 1.64 -1.28
CA ASP A 256 17.78 1.74 -2.48
C ASP A 256 19.06 2.54 -2.24
N PRO A 257 20.26 1.93 -2.38
CA PRO A 257 21.54 2.64 -2.24
C PRO A 257 21.89 3.52 -3.44
N ASN A 258 21.30 3.29 -4.63
CA ASN A 258 21.50 4.12 -5.83
C ASN A 258 20.58 5.35 -5.81
N TYR A 259 19.42 5.22 -5.17
CA TYR A 259 18.41 6.27 -4.98
C TYR A 259 18.18 6.54 -3.48
N PRO A 260 19.20 7.01 -2.73
CA PRO A 260 19.11 7.14 -1.27
C PRO A 260 18.11 8.21 -0.78
N TYR A 261 17.51 9.00 -1.68
CA TYR A 261 16.38 9.89 -1.37
C TYR A 261 15.00 9.22 -1.50
N ALA A 262 14.94 7.95 -1.93
CA ALA A 262 13.74 7.14 -1.89
C ALA A 262 13.49 6.68 -0.45
N ILE A 263 12.43 7.22 0.18
CA ILE A 263 12.04 6.89 1.55
C ILE A 263 10.71 6.16 1.49
N VAL A 264 10.67 4.94 2.03
CA VAL A 264 9.43 4.19 2.25
C VAL A 264 8.99 4.44 3.68
N THR A 265 7.75 4.87 3.87
CA THR A 265 7.06 4.90 5.16
C THR A 265 6.21 3.65 5.30
N LEU A 266 6.29 3.01 6.45
CA LEU A 266 5.61 1.74 6.74
C LEU A 266 4.66 1.89 7.91
N LEU A 267 3.57 1.13 7.87
CA LEU A 267 2.55 1.00 8.91
C LEU A 267 2.30 -0.50 9.15
N GLN A 268 2.66 -0.99 10.33
CA GLN A 268 2.33 -2.35 10.76
C GLN A 268 1.10 -2.32 11.67
N LEU A 269 0.17 -3.26 11.46
CA LEU A 269 -1.15 -3.35 12.08
C LEU A 269 -1.37 -4.75 12.67
N ASP A 270 -1.78 -4.80 13.94
CA ASP A 270 -2.08 -6.03 14.66
C ASP A 270 -3.46 -6.57 14.25
N THR A 271 -3.48 -7.67 13.50
CA THR A 271 -4.71 -8.30 12.97
C THR A 271 -5.52 -9.02 14.06
N ARG A 272 -4.97 -9.20 15.26
CA ARG A 272 -5.73 -9.69 16.43
C ARG A 272 -6.72 -8.63 16.90
N PHE A 273 -6.35 -7.35 16.78
CA PHE A 273 -7.14 -6.19 17.22
C PHE A 273 -7.66 -5.32 16.07
N SER A 274 -7.56 -5.79 14.82
CA SER A 274 -8.12 -5.07 13.67
C SER A 274 -8.81 -6.01 12.69
N ARG A 275 -9.74 -5.48 11.89
CA ARG A 275 -10.34 -6.18 10.75
C ARG A 275 -10.15 -5.34 9.50
N LEU A 276 -9.56 -5.96 8.48
CA LEU A 276 -9.47 -5.40 7.13
C LEU A 276 -10.81 -5.58 6.43
N HIS A 277 -11.18 -4.60 5.61
CA HIS A 277 -12.34 -4.60 4.73
C HIS A 277 -11.92 -4.05 3.37
N ILE A 278 -12.64 -4.43 2.31
CA ILE A 278 -12.40 -3.98 0.93
C ILE A 278 -13.65 -3.28 0.43
N VAL A 279 -13.50 -2.09 -0.15
CA VAL A 279 -14.61 -1.32 -0.74
C VAL A 279 -14.38 -1.21 -2.24
N ALA A 280 -15.38 -1.59 -3.03
CA ALA A 280 -15.42 -1.29 -4.46
C ALA A 280 -15.76 0.20 -4.66
N GLY A 281 -15.02 0.86 -5.54
CA GLY A 281 -15.22 2.28 -5.85
C GLY A 281 -16.54 2.55 -6.57
N THR A 282 -16.92 3.82 -6.64
CA THR A 282 -18.09 4.24 -7.43
C THR A 282 -17.87 4.14 -8.95
N GLN A 283 -16.62 3.92 -9.41
CA GLN A 283 -16.28 3.73 -10.83
C GLN A 283 -15.24 2.60 -11.04
N GLU A 284 -14.20 2.55 -10.20
CA GLU A 284 -13.06 1.65 -10.37
C GLU A 284 -13.09 0.49 -9.35
N PRO A 285 -12.57 -0.70 -9.69
CA PRO A 285 -11.85 -1.04 -10.93
C PRO A 285 -12.74 -1.11 -12.18
N GLY A 286 -14.07 -1.12 -12.04
CA GLY A 286 -14.99 -1.20 -13.18
C GLY A 286 -15.00 -2.60 -13.83
N GLY A 287 -14.66 -2.68 -15.11
CA GLY A 287 -14.51 -3.96 -15.83
C GLY A 287 -15.82 -4.56 -16.40
N PRO A 288 -15.77 -5.82 -16.90
CA PRO A 288 -16.74 -6.36 -17.85
C PRO A 288 -18.11 -6.68 -17.24
N LEU A 289 -18.22 -6.72 -15.91
CA LEU A 289 -19.49 -6.93 -15.21
C LEU A 289 -20.31 -5.64 -15.02
N ASN A 290 -19.75 -4.48 -15.41
CA ASN A 290 -20.38 -3.16 -15.26
C ASN A 290 -20.89 -2.90 -13.82
N ALA A 291 -20.13 -3.40 -12.84
CA ALA A 291 -20.52 -3.45 -11.44
C ALA A 291 -19.79 -2.38 -10.63
N TYR A 292 -20.55 -1.53 -9.95
CA TYR A 292 -20.03 -0.42 -9.15
C TYR A 292 -20.40 -0.59 -7.67
N GLY A 293 -19.54 -0.08 -6.80
CA GLY A 293 -19.69 -0.11 -5.34
C GLY A 293 -20.14 1.23 -4.77
N THR A 294 -20.16 1.33 -3.44
CA THR A 294 -20.52 2.57 -2.72
C THR A 294 -19.39 3.60 -2.71
N GLY A 295 -18.14 3.19 -3.00
CA GLY A 295 -16.94 3.99 -2.80
C GLY A 295 -16.78 4.56 -1.39
N SER A 296 -17.50 4.06 -0.39
CA SER A 296 -17.59 4.67 0.93
C SER A 296 -17.71 3.63 2.04
N ILE A 297 -17.00 3.89 3.15
CA ILE A 297 -17.00 3.06 4.36
C ILE A 297 -18.43 2.98 4.93
N ALA A 298 -18.86 1.81 5.39
CA ALA A 298 -20.18 1.63 5.98
C ALA A 298 -20.39 2.56 7.19
N LYS A 299 -21.58 3.17 7.31
CA LYS A 299 -21.83 4.23 8.30
C LYS A 299 -21.75 3.74 9.76
N ALA A 300 -21.86 2.43 10.00
CA ALA A 300 -21.59 1.82 11.30
C ALA A 300 -20.10 1.94 11.69
N ASP A 301 -19.19 1.65 10.77
CA ASP A 301 -17.74 1.70 11.01
C ASP A 301 -17.19 3.13 11.05
N GLN A 302 -17.86 4.08 10.38
CA GLN A 302 -17.58 5.51 10.55
C GLN A 302 -17.95 6.05 11.95
N ALA A 303 -18.76 5.32 12.72
CA ALA A 303 -19.25 5.75 14.03
C ALA A 303 -18.27 5.39 15.16
N GLY A 304 -18.32 6.16 16.25
CA GLY A 304 -17.41 6.00 17.39
C GLY A 304 -15.94 6.05 16.98
N ASN A 305 -15.07 5.35 17.72
CA ASN A 305 -13.65 5.19 17.37
C ASN A 305 -13.40 3.85 16.64
N THR A 306 -14.36 3.38 15.84
CA THR A 306 -14.29 2.07 15.16
C THR A 306 -13.32 2.10 13.99
N LEU A 307 -13.46 3.03 13.03
CA LEU A 307 -12.52 3.21 11.92
C LEU A 307 -11.09 3.53 12.43
N LEU A 308 -10.13 2.69 12.06
CA LEU A 308 -8.71 2.79 12.39
C LEU A 308 -7.91 3.43 11.25
N ALA A 309 -8.03 2.90 10.04
CA ALA A 309 -7.20 3.29 8.90
C ALA A 309 -7.93 3.16 7.55
N THR A 310 -7.40 3.83 6.52
CA THR A 310 -7.68 3.56 5.10
C THR A 310 -6.37 3.49 4.32
N LEU A 311 -6.33 2.61 3.32
CA LEU A 311 -5.19 2.35 2.44
C LEU A 311 -5.71 2.24 1.00
N ASN A 312 -4.99 2.77 0.01
CA ASN A 312 -5.47 2.74 -1.38
C ASN A 312 -5.59 1.33 -1.98
N GLY A 313 -6.50 1.17 -2.94
CA GLY A 313 -6.77 -0.10 -3.61
C GLY A 313 -5.74 -0.50 -4.67
N GLY A 314 -6.13 -1.47 -5.50
CA GLY A 314 -5.35 -1.95 -6.64
C GLY A 314 -5.51 -1.09 -7.89
N PHE A 315 -4.93 -1.53 -9.00
CA PHE A 315 -4.98 -0.82 -10.27
C PHE A 315 -6.39 -0.80 -10.89
N LYS A 316 -6.62 0.12 -11.82
CA LYS A 316 -7.82 0.14 -12.68
C LYS A 316 -7.93 -1.16 -13.48
N TYR A 317 -9.13 -1.53 -13.93
CA TYR A 317 -9.28 -2.70 -14.82
C TYR A 317 -8.45 -2.55 -16.12
N ALA A 318 -8.33 -1.33 -16.64
CA ALA A 318 -7.58 -1.05 -17.87
C ALA A 318 -6.06 -1.37 -17.78
N ASP A 319 -5.47 -1.34 -16.58
CA ASP A 319 -4.02 -1.48 -16.37
C ASP A 319 -3.56 -2.93 -16.12
N GLY A 320 -4.49 -3.89 -16.01
CA GLY A 320 -4.14 -5.30 -15.83
C GLY A 320 -5.31 -6.28 -15.57
N ALA A 321 -6.56 -5.84 -15.70
CA ALA A 321 -7.78 -6.66 -15.52
C ALA A 321 -7.88 -7.42 -14.18
N TYR A 322 -7.17 -6.97 -13.15
CA TYR A 322 -7.07 -7.64 -11.85
C TYR A 322 -8.40 -7.65 -11.09
N GLY A 323 -8.76 -8.83 -10.57
CA GLY A 323 -10.07 -9.07 -9.98
C GLY A 323 -10.35 -8.38 -8.65
N LEU A 324 -11.64 -8.27 -8.33
CA LEU A 324 -12.17 -7.75 -7.06
C LEU A 324 -13.49 -8.46 -6.71
N MET A 325 -13.61 -8.90 -5.46
CA MET A 325 -14.85 -9.27 -4.79
C MET A 325 -14.92 -8.58 -3.43
N THR A 326 -16.10 -8.11 -3.03
CA THR A 326 -16.39 -7.74 -1.64
C THR A 326 -17.86 -7.98 -1.31
N ASP A 327 -18.16 -8.23 -0.04
CA ASP A 327 -19.47 -8.68 0.46
C ASP A 327 -20.06 -9.87 -0.35
N GLY A 328 -19.20 -10.80 -0.77
CA GLY A 328 -19.54 -11.93 -1.63
C GLY A 328 -19.84 -11.58 -3.10
N LYS A 329 -20.02 -10.30 -3.44
CA LYS A 329 -20.26 -9.84 -4.81
C LYS A 329 -18.94 -9.71 -5.58
N VAL A 330 -18.83 -10.40 -6.70
CA VAL A 330 -17.72 -10.20 -7.67
C VAL A 330 -17.99 -8.95 -8.49
N TYR A 331 -16.99 -8.07 -8.57
CA TYR A 331 -16.97 -6.85 -9.37
C TYR A 331 -16.13 -7.02 -10.64
N VAL A 332 -14.97 -7.67 -10.50
CA VAL A 332 -14.11 -8.10 -11.61
C VAL A 332 -13.71 -9.56 -11.37
N PRO A 333 -13.87 -10.47 -12.34
CA PRO A 333 -13.42 -11.86 -12.22
C PRO A 333 -11.93 -11.99 -11.89
N PRO A 334 -11.50 -13.04 -11.16
CA PRO A 334 -10.11 -13.21 -10.79
C PRO A 334 -9.26 -13.69 -11.97
N GLN A 335 -8.09 -13.09 -12.14
CA GLN A 335 -7.03 -13.57 -13.03
C GLN A 335 -6.26 -14.73 -12.37
N PRO A 336 -5.83 -15.75 -13.14
CA PRO A 336 -4.85 -16.74 -12.68
C PRO A 336 -3.53 -16.07 -12.27
N THR A 337 -2.81 -16.70 -11.34
CA THR A 337 -1.48 -16.36 -10.79
C THR A 337 -1.29 -14.96 -10.18
N ALA A 338 -2.18 -14.01 -10.43
CA ALA A 338 -2.14 -12.67 -9.87
C ALA A 338 -2.08 -12.68 -8.33
N ALA A 339 -1.25 -11.79 -7.77
CA ALA A 339 -1.17 -11.64 -6.33
C ALA A 339 -2.49 -11.11 -5.79
N THR A 340 -2.96 -11.73 -4.71
CA THR A 340 -4.29 -11.52 -4.14
C THR A 340 -4.18 -11.39 -2.64
N ILE A 341 -4.79 -10.33 -2.08
CA ILE A 341 -5.14 -10.27 -0.66
C ILE A 341 -6.60 -10.67 -0.50
N ALA A 342 -6.89 -11.56 0.44
CA ALA A 342 -8.23 -12.09 0.70
C ALA A 342 -8.57 -12.10 2.19
N ILE A 343 -9.87 -12.02 2.47
CA ILE A 343 -10.48 -12.05 3.79
C ILE A 343 -11.44 -13.25 3.83
N THR A 344 -11.23 -14.11 4.81
CA THR A 344 -12.13 -15.24 5.13
C THR A 344 -13.33 -14.79 5.96
N ARG A 345 -14.38 -15.63 6.07
CA ARG A 345 -15.56 -15.38 6.92
C ARG A 345 -15.21 -15.27 8.41
N SER A 346 -14.09 -15.87 8.82
CA SER A 346 -13.52 -15.74 10.18
C SER A 346 -12.77 -14.42 10.43
N GLY A 347 -12.47 -13.66 9.37
CA GLY A 347 -11.62 -12.47 9.42
C GLY A 347 -10.11 -12.75 9.33
N LYS A 348 -9.67 -14.01 9.15
CA LYS A 348 -8.28 -14.32 8.78
C LYS A 348 -7.97 -13.67 7.42
N LEU A 349 -6.82 -12.99 7.35
CA LEU A 349 -6.21 -12.49 6.11
C LEU A 349 -5.34 -13.55 5.44
N ILE A 350 -5.29 -13.52 4.11
CA ILE A 350 -4.43 -14.35 3.27
C ILE A 350 -3.80 -13.44 2.21
N ILE A 351 -2.50 -13.59 1.93
CA ILE A 351 -1.83 -12.97 0.78
C ILE A 351 -1.09 -14.08 0.03
N GLY A 352 -1.38 -14.23 -1.27
CA GLY A 352 -0.82 -15.31 -2.10
C GLY A 352 -1.13 -15.14 -3.58
N SER A 353 -0.88 -16.19 -4.37
CA SER A 353 -1.06 -16.18 -5.84
C SER A 353 -2.32 -16.98 -6.22
N TRP A 354 -3.21 -16.38 -7.00
CA TRP A 354 -4.53 -16.98 -7.29
C TRP A 354 -4.43 -18.25 -8.13
N GLY A 355 -5.11 -19.31 -7.71
CA GLY A 355 -5.05 -20.64 -8.33
C GLY A 355 -3.75 -21.41 -8.07
N VAL A 356 -2.78 -20.82 -7.36
CA VAL A 356 -1.52 -21.46 -6.95
C VAL A 356 -1.53 -21.71 -5.44
N ASP A 357 -2.00 -20.75 -4.65
CA ASP A 357 -2.30 -20.95 -3.23
C ASP A 357 -3.63 -21.73 -3.11
N PRO A 358 -3.67 -22.88 -2.39
CA PRO A 358 -4.86 -23.71 -2.28
C PRO A 358 -6.02 -23.05 -1.52
N GLN A 359 -5.80 -21.93 -0.83
CA GLN A 359 -6.84 -21.13 -0.20
C GLN A 359 -7.40 -20.01 -1.11
N LEU A 360 -6.70 -19.65 -2.19
CA LEU A 360 -7.04 -18.53 -3.08
C LEU A 360 -7.51 -19.01 -4.45
N ASN A 361 -8.74 -19.52 -4.50
CA ASN A 361 -9.38 -19.97 -5.74
C ASN A 361 -10.92 -19.84 -5.66
N SER A 362 -11.57 -19.88 -6.83
CA SER A 362 -13.02 -19.64 -6.97
C SER A 362 -13.92 -20.66 -6.28
N ASN A 363 -13.38 -21.83 -5.87
CA ASN A 363 -14.16 -22.84 -5.18
C ASN A 363 -14.24 -22.59 -3.66
N ASN A 364 -13.35 -21.76 -3.09
CA ASN A 364 -13.30 -21.51 -1.65
C ASN A 364 -14.43 -20.56 -1.18
N GLN A 365 -15.52 -21.16 -0.69
CA GLN A 365 -16.71 -20.47 -0.16
C GLN A 365 -16.50 -19.78 1.21
N ASP A 366 -15.31 -19.87 1.80
CA ASP A 366 -14.94 -19.09 3.00
C ASP A 366 -14.46 -17.67 2.66
N LEU A 367 -14.05 -17.40 1.41
CA LEU A 367 -13.64 -16.05 1.00
C LEU A 367 -14.86 -15.12 0.88
N VAL A 368 -14.89 -14.05 1.67
CA VAL A 368 -15.98 -13.04 1.66
C VAL A 368 -15.62 -11.76 0.92
N ALA A 369 -14.32 -11.46 0.81
CA ALA A 369 -13.78 -10.38 0.00
C ALA A 369 -12.34 -10.71 -0.42
N TRP A 370 -11.94 -10.29 -1.61
CA TRP A 370 -10.57 -10.39 -2.10
C TRP A 370 -10.28 -9.36 -3.19
N ARG A 371 -9.03 -8.88 -3.26
CA ARG A 371 -8.56 -7.94 -4.27
C ARG A 371 -7.22 -8.41 -4.83
N GLN A 372 -7.14 -8.47 -6.15
CA GLN A 372 -5.92 -8.81 -6.87
C GLN A 372 -5.19 -7.55 -7.36
N ASN A 373 -3.87 -7.66 -7.50
CA ASN A 373 -3.05 -6.69 -8.23
C ASN A 373 -1.67 -7.29 -8.57
N ALA A 374 -1.24 -7.21 -9.83
CA ALA A 374 0.11 -7.56 -10.30
C ALA A 374 0.62 -8.95 -9.87
N SER A 375 1.94 -9.12 -9.84
CA SER A 375 2.63 -10.31 -9.30
C SER A 375 2.92 -10.16 -7.80
N LEU A 376 3.31 -11.26 -7.13
CA LEU A 376 3.77 -11.18 -5.74
C LEU A 376 5.11 -10.43 -5.68
N LEU A 377 5.25 -9.47 -4.76
CA LEU A 377 6.53 -8.83 -4.43
C LEU A 377 7.43 -9.78 -3.64
N ILE A 378 6.82 -10.52 -2.71
CA ILE A 378 7.48 -11.50 -1.84
C ILE A 378 6.64 -12.78 -1.85
N ASN A 379 7.31 -13.93 -2.00
CA ASN A 379 6.72 -15.25 -1.92
C ASN A 379 7.55 -16.11 -0.95
N ASN A 380 6.93 -16.61 0.12
CA ASN A 380 7.53 -17.42 1.19
C ASN A 380 8.85 -16.84 1.75
N GLY A 381 8.88 -15.53 1.99
CA GLY A 381 10.04 -14.80 2.50
C GLY A 381 11.10 -14.44 1.45
N VAL A 382 10.92 -14.85 0.19
CA VAL A 382 11.86 -14.53 -0.91
C VAL A 382 11.28 -13.40 -1.76
N ILE A 383 12.06 -12.34 -2.00
CA ILE A 383 11.69 -11.28 -2.96
C ILE A 383 11.63 -11.92 -4.35
N ASN A 384 10.47 -11.79 -5.00
CA ASN A 384 10.19 -12.49 -6.26
C ASN A 384 11.10 -11.96 -7.40
N PRO A 385 11.81 -12.83 -8.15
CA PRO A 385 12.59 -12.40 -9.31
C PRO A 385 11.81 -11.57 -10.34
N LEU A 386 10.48 -11.77 -10.44
CA LEU A 386 9.61 -10.94 -11.29
C LEU A 386 9.61 -9.45 -10.91
N THR A 387 10.07 -9.05 -9.72
CA THR A 387 10.28 -7.62 -9.37
C THR A 387 11.27 -6.88 -10.28
N LYS A 388 12.03 -7.62 -11.11
CA LYS A 388 12.95 -7.12 -12.14
C LYS A 388 12.39 -7.16 -13.56
N ASP A 389 11.28 -7.86 -13.78
CA ASP A 389 10.59 -7.90 -15.06
C ASP A 389 9.46 -6.85 -15.08
N GLY A 390 9.63 -5.80 -15.87
CA GLY A 390 8.64 -4.74 -16.03
C GLY A 390 7.27 -5.22 -16.54
N ALA A 391 7.19 -6.35 -17.25
CA ALA A 391 5.93 -6.89 -17.74
C ALA A 391 5.07 -7.51 -16.63
N ALA A 392 5.68 -7.94 -15.52
CA ALA A 392 5.01 -8.59 -14.39
C ALA A 392 4.18 -7.63 -13.50
N TRP A 393 4.22 -6.32 -13.79
CA TRP A 393 3.67 -5.24 -12.97
C TRP A 393 2.60 -4.39 -13.67
N GLY A 394 1.98 -4.91 -14.74
CA GLY A 394 0.83 -4.29 -15.41
C GLY A 394 1.15 -3.68 -16.79
N GLY A 395 0.10 -3.30 -17.53
CA GLY A 395 0.16 -3.04 -18.97
C GLY A 395 0.85 -1.75 -19.45
N THR A 396 1.43 -0.93 -18.57
CA THR A 396 2.02 0.38 -18.93
C THR A 396 3.54 0.41 -18.72
N ILE A 397 4.24 1.15 -19.60
CA ILE A 397 5.72 1.31 -19.60
C ILE A 397 6.25 1.99 -18.31
N LEU A 398 5.34 2.52 -17.48
CA LEU A 398 5.58 3.12 -16.17
C LEU A 398 5.99 2.10 -15.11
N ASN A 399 5.59 0.84 -15.28
CA ASN A 399 5.67 -0.15 -14.20
C ASN A 399 7.11 -0.64 -13.95
N SER A 400 8.06 -0.33 -14.85
CA SER A 400 9.50 -0.47 -14.66
C SER A 400 10.22 0.83 -14.25
N GLN A 401 9.50 1.94 -14.03
CA GLN A 401 10.08 3.24 -13.69
C GLN A 401 10.01 3.53 -12.19
N TYR A 402 10.89 4.45 -11.75
CA TYR A 402 10.90 5.04 -10.41
C TYR A 402 9.73 6.03 -10.25
N THR A 403 8.71 5.65 -9.47
CA THR A 403 7.49 6.42 -9.21
C THR A 403 7.10 6.33 -7.73
N TRP A 404 5.97 6.93 -7.33
CA TRP A 404 5.26 6.50 -6.13
C TRP A 404 4.85 5.04 -6.24
N ARG A 405 4.99 4.27 -5.15
CA ARG A 405 4.43 2.92 -5.06
C ARG A 405 3.87 2.67 -3.68
N SER A 406 2.90 1.78 -3.61
CA SER A 406 2.33 1.26 -2.36
C SER A 406 2.26 -0.25 -2.41
N GLY A 407 2.24 -0.93 -1.26
CA GLY A 407 2.08 -2.36 -1.20
C GLY A 407 1.61 -2.86 0.16
N LEU A 408 1.08 -4.09 0.15
CA LEU A 408 0.60 -4.81 1.31
C LEU A 408 1.41 -6.10 1.48
N GLY A 409 1.87 -6.35 2.70
CA GLY A 409 2.52 -7.58 3.10
C GLY A 409 1.95 -8.14 4.40
N ILE A 410 2.19 -9.42 4.66
CA ILE A 410 1.81 -10.09 5.90
C ILE A 410 3.03 -10.75 6.53
N THR A 411 3.24 -10.57 7.83
CA THR A 411 4.36 -11.19 8.55
C THR A 411 4.09 -12.66 8.86
N ALA A 412 5.13 -13.41 9.23
CA ALA A 412 4.97 -14.80 9.68
C ALA A 412 4.07 -14.97 10.92
N GLN A 413 3.77 -13.88 11.64
CA GLN A 413 2.85 -13.87 12.79
C GLN A 413 1.44 -13.35 12.41
N GLY A 414 1.18 -13.08 11.14
CA GLY A 414 -0.12 -12.63 10.63
C GLY A 414 -0.39 -11.13 10.73
N ASN A 415 0.59 -10.30 11.11
CA ASN A 415 0.42 -8.83 11.14
C ASN A 415 0.37 -8.29 9.72
N LEU A 416 -0.50 -7.32 9.45
CA LEU A 416 -0.55 -6.63 8.16
C LEU A 416 0.51 -5.51 8.15
N VAL A 417 1.27 -5.39 7.08
CA VAL A 417 2.21 -4.29 6.83
C VAL A 417 1.78 -3.57 5.55
N TYR A 418 1.49 -2.28 5.66
CA TYR A 418 1.42 -1.39 4.50
C TYR A 418 2.75 -0.64 4.36
N ALA A 419 3.22 -0.47 3.13
CA ALA A 419 4.41 0.30 2.81
C ALA A 419 4.15 1.20 1.61
N ALA A 420 4.60 2.46 1.66
CA ALA A 420 4.55 3.36 0.51
C ALA A 420 5.65 4.42 0.51
N GLY A 421 6.05 4.87 -0.66
CA GLY A 421 7.07 5.92 -0.85
C GLY A 421 7.17 6.35 -2.30
N ASN A 422 8.05 7.34 -2.56
CA ASN A 422 8.33 7.87 -3.90
C ASN A 422 9.74 7.49 -4.37
N ALA A 423 9.95 7.51 -5.69
CA ALA A 423 11.13 7.01 -6.39
C ALA A 423 11.42 5.54 -6.07
N LEU A 424 10.43 4.66 -6.30
CA LEU A 424 10.50 3.23 -6.07
C LEU A 424 10.34 2.41 -7.36
N LEU A 425 10.98 1.24 -7.38
CA LEU A 425 10.73 0.11 -8.27
C LEU A 425 9.96 -0.99 -7.51
N PRO A 426 9.39 -2.01 -8.18
CA PRO A 426 8.80 -3.15 -7.50
C PRO A 426 9.80 -3.84 -6.56
N GLU A 427 11.06 -4.00 -6.99
CA GLU A 427 12.12 -4.58 -6.15
C GLU A 427 12.36 -3.76 -4.89
N THR A 428 12.41 -2.43 -4.97
CA THR A 428 12.75 -1.59 -3.81
C THR A 428 11.57 -1.41 -2.84
N LEU A 429 10.33 -1.50 -3.34
CA LEU A 429 9.16 -1.71 -2.47
C LEU A 429 9.20 -3.09 -1.78
N GLY A 430 9.54 -4.15 -2.51
CA GLY A 430 9.72 -5.51 -1.99
C GLY A 430 10.81 -5.60 -0.91
N ILE A 431 11.94 -4.93 -1.10
CA ILE A 431 13.02 -4.80 -0.11
C ILE A 431 12.52 -4.15 1.19
N ALA A 432 11.72 -3.09 1.11
CA ALA A 432 11.18 -2.42 2.29
C ALA A 432 10.18 -3.31 3.07
N LEU A 433 9.27 -4.01 2.37
CA LEU A 433 8.33 -4.94 2.98
C LEU A 433 9.04 -6.16 3.59
N HIS A 434 10.07 -6.68 2.92
CA HIS A 434 10.91 -7.76 3.44
C HIS A 434 11.70 -7.33 4.69
N ALA A 435 12.22 -6.09 4.71
CA ALA A 435 12.92 -5.54 5.87
C ALA A 435 12.01 -5.44 7.12
N ALA A 436 10.70 -5.22 6.91
CA ALA A 436 9.67 -5.27 7.96
C ALA A 436 9.22 -6.70 8.34
N GLY A 437 9.79 -7.75 7.74
CA GLY A 437 9.47 -9.14 8.04
C GLY A 437 8.19 -9.66 7.37
N ALA A 438 7.71 -9.03 6.29
CA ALA A 438 6.65 -9.60 5.46
C ALA A 438 7.16 -10.84 4.71
N VAL A 439 6.41 -11.95 4.79
CA VAL A 439 6.74 -13.22 4.13
C VAL A 439 5.93 -13.48 2.85
N MET A 440 4.76 -12.84 2.72
CA MET A 440 4.02 -12.71 1.47
C MET A 440 3.68 -11.24 1.26
N ALA A 441 3.82 -10.72 0.04
CA ALA A 441 3.51 -9.32 -0.26
C ALA A 441 3.12 -9.07 -1.71
N MET A 442 2.37 -7.99 -1.95
CA MET A 442 1.87 -7.54 -3.25
C MET A 442 1.89 -6.01 -3.39
N GLU A 443 1.98 -5.51 -4.61
CA GLU A 443 1.89 -4.09 -4.94
C GLU A 443 0.42 -3.62 -5.00
N THR A 444 0.14 -2.39 -4.59
CA THR A 444 -1.15 -1.68 -4.76
C THR A 444 -0.92 -0.43 -5.63
N ASP A 445 -1.92 0.42 -5.84
CA ASP A 445 -1.82 1.53 -6.83
C ASP A 445 -0.56 2.41 -6.69
N ILE A 446 0.14 2.60 -7.81
CA ILE A 446 1.40 3.35 -7.97
C ILE A 446 1.21 4.80 -8.44
N ASN A 447 -0.03 5.24 -8.64
CA ASN A 447 -0.33 6.59 -9.07
C ASN A 447 -0.03 7.60 -7.94
N PRO A 448 0.79 8.66 -8.18
CA PRO A 448 1.15 9.65 -7.16
C PRO A 448 -0.01 10.36 -6.46
N PHE A 449 -1.19 10.44 -7.09
CA PHE A 449 -2.38 11.02 -6.49
C PHE A 449 -3.20 10.01 -5.67
N TRP A 450 -3.15 8.72 -6.01
CA TRP A 450 -3.92 7.66 -5.35
C TRP A 450 -3.14 6.88 -4.29
N THR A 451 -1.79 6.87 -4.32
CA THR A 451 -0.97 6.32 -3.23
C THR A 451 -1.24 7.06 -1.91
N ARG A 452 -1.98 6.45 -0.99
CA ARG A 452 -2.49 7.09 0.23
C ARG A 452 -2.69 6.08 1.36
N ALA A 453 -2.32 6.50 2.57
CA ALA A 453 -2.74 5.88 3.81
C ALA A 453 -3.12 6.95 4.85
N PHE A 454 -4.27 6.78 5.49
CA PHE A 454 -4.77 7.66 6.55
C PHE A 454 -5.10 6.88 7.81
N LEU A 455 -4.89 7.50 8.97
CA LEU A 455 -5.23 6.99 10.29
C LEU A 455 -6.31 7.88 10.92
N TYR A 456 -7.33 7.26 11.51
CA TYR A 456 -8.53 7.93 11.99
C TYR A 456 -8.66 7.75 13.50
N GLN A 457 -8.94 8.84 14.21
CA GLN A 457 -9.15 8.84 15.64
C GLN A 457 -10.33 9.73 16.01
N ARG A 458 -11.25 9.23 16.84
CA ARG A 458 -12.22 10.07 17.53
C ARG A 458 -11.85 10.23 18.99
N ASN A 459 -11.85 11.47 19.47
CA ASN A 459 -11.72 11.77 20.89
C ASN A 459 -13.03 11.45 21.65
N SER A 460 -13.01 11.63 22.98
CA SER A 460 -14.17 11.49 23.88
C SER A 460 -15.36 12.40 23.56
N HIS A 461 -15.18 13.42 22.72
CA HIS A 461 -16.21 14.36 22.27
C HIS A 461 -16.68 14.09 20.84
N GLY A 462 -16.25 12.97 20.22
CA GLY A 462 -16.62 12.57 18.86
C GLY A 462 -15.91 13.35 17.75
N THR A 463 -15.03 14.29 18.08
CA THR A 463 -14.22 15.04 17.10
C THR A 463 -13.32 14.08 16.35
N LEU A 464 -13.41 14.08 15.02
CA LEU A 464 -12.58 13.24 14.16
C LEU A 464 -11.27 13.96 13.82
N THR A 465 -10.15 13.30 14.10
CA THR A 465 -8.83 13.64 13.58
C THR A 465 -8.46 12.61 12.53
N ILE A 466 -7.91 13.07 11.39
CA ILE A 466 -7.39 12.23 10.32
C ILE A 466 -5.92 12.61 10.09
N ASN A 467 -5.02 11.65 10.19
CA ASN A 467 -3.59 11.85 9.98
C ASN A 467 -3.13 11.07 8.74
N LYS A 468 -2.28 11.68 7.90
CA LYS A 468 -1.61 10.97 6.79
C LYS A 468 -0.44 10.17 7.34
N LEU A 469 -0.26 8.92 6.87
CA LEU A 469 0.92 8.11 7.24
C LEU A 469 2.23 8.80 6.83
N ASN A 470 2.25 9.45 5.68
CA ASN A 470 3.33 10.32 5.22
C ASN A 470 2.73 11.64 4.71
N THR A 471 3.27 12.78 5.14
CA THR A 471 2.75 14.13 4.83
C THR A 471 2.75 14.46 3.34
N GLN A 472 3.55 13.77 2.52
CA GLN A 472 3.62 13.94 1.07
C GLN A 472 2.47 13.22 0.31
N MET A 473 1.74 12.32 0.96
CA MET A 473 0.56 11.66 0.36
C MET A 473 -0.54 12.68 0.04
N GLN A 474 -1.31 12.44 -1.02
CA GLN A 474 -2.37 13.35 -1.47
C GLN A 474 -3.71 13.08 -0.75
N GLY A 475 -4.73 13.91 -1.02
CA GLY A 475 -6.05 13.80 -0.40
C GLY A 475 -6.11 14.25 1.08
N THR A 476 -7.23 13.94 1.73
CA THR A 476 -7.58 14.38 3.10
C THR A 476 -8.04 13.25 4.03
N GLY A 477 -8.43 12.10 3.47
CA GLY A 477 -9.04 10.96 4.15
C GLY A 477 -10.55 11.10 4.34
N TYR A 478 -11.15 12.24 3.99
CA TYR A 478 -12.60 12.41 3.93
C TYR A 478 -13.22 11.84 2.64
N GLU A 479 -12.42 11.52 1.62
CA GLU A 479 -12.91 10.96 0.36
C GLU A 479 -13.62 9.61 0.61
N TYR A 480 -12.92 8.69 1.27
CA TYR A 480 -13.40 7.36 1.67
C TYR A 480 -14.59 7.35 2.66
N LEU A 481 -14.91 8.49 3.29
CA LEU A 481 -16.06 8.63 4.18
C LEU A 481 -17.35 9.03 3.45
N ASN A 482 -17.23 9.61 2.25
CA ASN A 482 -18.33 10.25 1.53
C ASN A 482 -18.62 9.55 0.19
N ALA A 483 -17.60 9.43 -0.66
CA ALA A 483 -17.50 8.51 -1.80
C ALA A 483 -16.16 8.77 -2.53
N ASP A 484 -15.42 7.70 -2.84
CA ASP A 484 -14.29 7.74 -3.77
C ASP A 484 -14.67 7.01 -5.09
N GLN A 485 -13.97 7.35 -6.17
CA GLN A 485 -14.09 6.65 -7.45
C GLN A 485 -13.31 5.35 -7.44
N ARG A 486 -12.21 5.27 -6.67
CA ARG A 486 -11.32 4.11 -6.54
C ARG A 486 -11.82 3.09 -5.53
N ASP A 487 -11.43 1.83 -5.74
CA ASP A 487 -11.44 0.85 -4.68
C ASP A 487 -10.37 1.16 -3.63
N PHE A 488 -10.60 0.72 -2.40
CA PHE A 488 -9.69 0.93 -1.27
C PHE A 488 -9.91 -0.10 -0.17
N PHE A 489 -8.93 -0.20 0.71
CA PHE A 489 -9.00 -0.96 1.95
C PHE A 489 -9.31 -0.02 3.12
N TYR A 490 -10.07 -0.49 4.10
CA TYR A 490 -10.15 0.16 5.40
C TYR A 490 -9.97 -0.85 6.53
N LEU A 491 -9.48 -0.38 7.67
CA LEU A 491 -9.35 -1.18 8.88
C LEU A 491 -10.25 -0.62 9.98
N THR A 492 -10.88 -1.52 10.72
CA THR A 492 -11.63 -1.21 11.94
C THR A 492 -10.95 -1.79 13.16
N ARG A 493 -11.03 -1.10 14.31
CA ARG A 493 -10.58 -1.60 15.60
C ARG A 493 -11.51 -2.73 16.04
N TYR A 494 -10.94 -3.86 16.41
CA TYR A 494 -11.64 -5.05 16.87
C TYR A 494 -11.22 -5.40 18.30
N THR A 495 -12.21 -5.72 19.12
CA THR A 495 -12.03 -6.11 20.52
C THR A 495 -12.44 -7.57 20.65
N PRO A 496 -11.50 -8.53 20.71
CA PRO A 496 -11.83 -9.93 20.99
C PRO A 496 -12.67 -10.06 22.27
N THR A 497 -13.82 -10.74 22.18
CA THR A 497 -14.66 -11.01 23.35
C THR A 497 -13.88 -11.90 24.33
N SER A 498 -13.55 -11.37 25.51
CA SER A 498 -12.89 -12.13 26.56
C SER A 498 -13.78 -13.28 27.04
N THR A 499 -13.43 -14.52 26.67
CA THR A 499 -14.15 -15.71 27.12
C THR A 499 -13.89 -15.95 28.60
N THR A 500 -14.75 -15.40 29.47
CA THR A 500 -14.71 -15.67 30.90
C THR A 500 -15.14 -17.12 31.15
N THR A 501 -14.19 -18.04 31.16
CA THR A 501 -14.40 -19.42 31.60
C THR A 501 -14.69 -19.43 33.10
N THR A 502 -15.98 -19.32 33.45
CA THR A 502 -16.47 -19.48 34.82
C THR A 502 -16.20 -20.91 35.28
N ARG A 503 -15.05 -21.14 35.94
CA ARG A 503 -14.78 -22.37 36.70
C ARG A 503 -15.70 -22.40 37.91
N THR A 504 -16.87 -23.00 37.75
CA THR A 504 -17.74 -23.43 38.85
C THR A 504 -17.01 -24.49 39.66
N HIS A 505 -16.36 -24.08 40.75
CA HIS A 505 -15.89 -25.01 41.77
C HIS A 505 -17.09 -25.60 42.51
N THR A 506 -17.57 -26.76 42.07
CA THR A 506 -18.47 -27.60 42.87
C THR A 506 -17.68 -28.18 44.04
N SER A 507 -17.84 -27.57 45.22
CA SER A 507 -17.30 -28.10 46.47
C SER A 507 -18.07 -29.36 46.89
N SER A 508 -17.51 -30.54 46.64
CA SER A 508 -18.00 -31.80 47.20
C SER A 508 -17.74 -31.82 48.71
N GLY A 509 -18.76 -31.47 49.49
CA GLY A 509 -18.71 -31.51 50.95
C GLY A 509 -18.68 -32.95 51.45
N THR A 510 -17.53 -33.41 51.93
CA THR A 510 -17.42 -34.65 52.70
C THR A 510 -17.94 -34.43 54.11
N HIS A 511 -19.10 -35.01 54.43
CA HIS A 511 -19.52 -35.17 55.81
C HIS A 511 -18.79 -36.35 56.46
N SER A 512 -18.38 -36.15 57.71
CA SER A 512 -18.02 -37.15 58.71
C SER A 512 -18.85 -36.90 59.97
#